data_AF-A0A0S8KWT4-F1
#
_entry.id   AF-A0A0S8KWT4-F1
#
_cell.length_a   1.000
_cell.length_b   1.000
_cell.length_c   1.000
_cell.angle_alpha   90.00
_cell.angle_beta   90.00
_cell.angle_gamma   90.00
#
_symmetry.space_group_name_H-M   'P 1'
#
loop_
_entity.id
_entity.type
_entity.pdbx_description
1 polymer ?
#
loop_
_entity_poly.entity_id
_entity_poly.type
_entity_poly.pdbx_seq_one_letter_code
_entity_poly.pdbx_strand_id
1 'polypeptide(L)'
;MAENDLITRIREKVTTEVLIAFVLGVFLGLVVLGWWLWPVRWTNTDPADLRPNQKETYLQLIADSYALTGNTETAVARLKALKGPGEADADLSEALANLAKARLAEGRTDEATRLEGLQSAAILPPPPTPKETPVGPAAPMASQTQRILIILFFLVLLGAGVVLFLTQLQKRQTVRRRRPTSVDESLTRAATTGPTGVAPPLSEISLGHFETTYHLGDEGYDISYSIESSTGEFLGECGVSALEEVGVGEPGGISAFEIWLFDKEDVRTETKVLMSPRAFADEVLREELADKGTLLQAERSRVVAVETANLRLDATITDLEYEGGSDSVFSRLTTRLEISRR
;
A
#
# COMPACT_ATOMS: atom_id res chain seq x y z
N MET A 1 20.75 48.84 -18.23
CA MET A 1 20.21 48.99 -16.86
C MET A 1 18.85 48.31 -16.65
N ALA A 2 18.12 47.89 -17.70
CA ALA A 2 16.81 47.25 -17.58
C ALA A 2 16.83 45.73 -17.30
N GLU A 3 17.93 45.04 -17.61
CA GLU A 3 18.03 43.57 -17.50
C GLU A 3 18.15 43.10 -16.04
N ASN A 4 18.84 43.88 -15.20
CA ASN A 4 18.94 43.59 -13.76
C ASN A 4 17.60 43.77 -13.03
N ASP A 5 16.68 44.60 -13.56
CA ASP A 5 15.37 44.86 -12.95
C ASP A 5 14.35 43.73 -13.25
N LEU A 6 14.54 43.03 -14.37
CA LEU A 6 13.74 41.85 -14.74
C LEU A 6 14.12 40.64 -13.89
N ILE A 7 15.42 40.38 -13.71
CA ILE A 7 15.90 39.24 -12.91
C ILE A 7 15.56 39.43 -11.42
N THR A 8 15.64 40.65 -10.88
CA THR A 8 15.23 40.94 -9.50
C THR A 8 13.71 40.82 -9.33
N ARG A 9 12.88 41.30 -10.26
CA ARG A 9 11.42 41.11 -10.19
C ARG A 9 10.98 39.66 -10.31
N ILE A 10 11.65 38.86 -11.15
CA ILE A 10 11.37 37.43 -11.25
C ILE A 10 11.76 36.75 -9.93
N ARG A 11 12.93 37.07 -9.37
CA ARG A 11 13.37 36.54 -8.07
C ARG A 11 12.50 36.99 -6.89
N GLU A 12 11.86 38.16 -6.97
CA GLU A 12 10.95 38.69 -5.94
C GLU A 12 9.51 38.14 -6.10
N LYS A 13 9.10 37.76 -7.32
CA LYS A 13 7.77 37.19 -7.62
C LYS A 13 7.71 35.67 -7.78
N VAL A 14 8.85 34.97 -7.83
CA VAL A 14 8.88 33.53 -7.55
C VAL A 14 8.66 33.38 -6.05
N THR A 15 7.40 33.53 -5.67
CA THR A 15 6.95 33.24 -4.32
C THR A 15 7.15 31.76 -4.07
N THR A 16 7.44 31.40 -2.82
CA THR A 16 7.55 30.00 -2.38
C THR A 16 6.35 29.16 -2.83
N GLU A 17 5.19 29.78 -3.03
CA GLU A 17 3.97 29.18 -3.57
C GLU A 17 4.13 28.65 -5.01
N VAL A 18 4.82 29.37 -5.90
CA VAL A 18 5.08 28.91 -7.28
C VAL A 18 6.05 27.72 -7.28
N LEU A 19 7.06 27.76 -6.41
CA LEU A 19 8.00 26.66 -6.26
C LEU A 19 7.30 25.41 -5.70
N ILE A 20 6.44 25.58 -4.69
CA ILE A 20 5.64 24.50 -4.12
C ILE A 20 4.68 23.92 -5.16
N ALA A 21 3.96 24.75 -5.91
CA ALA A 21 3.05 24.29 -6.96
C ALA A 21 3.78 23.55 -8.08
N PHE A 22 4.98 24.00 -8.45
CA PHE A 22 5.82 23.30 -9.42
C PHE A 22 6.28 21.93 -8.91
N VAL A 23 6.75 21.86 -7.66
CA VAL A 23 7.20 20.59 -7.05
C VAL A 23 6.02 19.62 -6.88
N LEU A 24 4.86 20.10 -6.43
CA LEU A 24 3.64 19.29 -6.36
C LEU A 24 3.19 18.82 -7.74
N GLY A 25 3.24 19.68 -8.76
CA GLY A 25 2.90 19.32 -10.13
C GLY A 25 3.83 18.26 -10.70
N VAL A 26 5.14 18.36 -10.44
CA VAL A 26 6.11 17.32 -10.83
C VAL A 26 5.86 16.02 -10.07
N PHE A 27 5.56 16.08 -8.77
CA PHE A 27 5.26 14.90 -7.96
C PHE A 27 3.99 14.19 -8.44
N LEU A 28 2.89 14.93 -8.62
CA LEU A 28 1.62 14.42 -9.17
C LEU A 28 1.82 13.89 -10.59
N GLY A 29 2.55 14.61 -11.44
CA GLY A 29 2.85 14.16 -12.80
C GLY A 29 3.65 12.86 -12.82
N LEU A 30 4.67 12.74 -11.97
CA LEU A 30 5.50 11.54 -11.93
C LEU A 30 4.75 10.35 -11.33
N VAL A 31 4.06 10.53 -10.19
CA VAL A 31 3.42 9.44 -9.45
C VAL A 31 2.08 9.04 -10.07
N VAL A 32 1.21 10.02 -10.36
CA VAL A 32 -0.15 9.73 -10.86
C VAL A 32 -0.12 9.46 -12.37
N LEU A 33 0.49 10.32 -13.17
CA LEU A 33 0.50 10.09 -14.62
C LEU A 33 1.51 9.01 -15.03
N GLY A 34 2.70 9.01 -14.42
CA GLY A 34 3.79 8.10 -14.80
C GLY A 34 3.59 6.64 -14.39
N TRP A 35 2.87 6.36 -13.30
CA TRP A 35 2.73 4.98 -12.78
C TRP A 35 1.28 4.48 -12.74
N TRP A 36 0.28 5.36 -12.55
CA TRP A 36 -1.13 4.96 -12.49
C TRP A 36 -1.81 5.03 -13.86
N LEU A 37 -1.64 6.13 -14.61
CA LEU A 37 -2.29 6.31 -15.92
C LEU A 37 -1.58 5.57 -17.07
N TRP A 38 -0.25 5.45 -17.00
CA TRP A 38 0.57 4.80 -18.04
C TRP A 38 1.50 3.73 -17.43
N PRO A 39 0.97 2.56 -17.03
CA PRO A 39 1.81 1.50 -16.51
C PRO A 39 2.86 1.08 -17.55
N VAL A 40 4.13 1.02 -17.15
CA VAL A 40 5.23 0.60 -18.02
C VAL A 40 5.01 -0.86 -18.40
N ARG A 41 4.73 -1.09 -19.69
CA ARG A 41 4.64 -2.43 -20.26
C ARG A 41 5.95 -2.77 -20.91
N TRP A 42 6.67 -3.72 -20.33
CA TRP A 42 7.84 -4.33 -20.96
C TRP A 42 7.35 -5.26 -22.06
N THR A 43 7.69 -4.95 -23.30
CA THR A 43 7.38 -5.76 -24.48
C THR A 43 8.69 -6.22 -25.13
N ASN A 44 8.70 -7.43 -25.69
CA ASN A 44 9.89 -8.03 -26.32
C ASN A 44 11.08 -8.18 -25.36
N THR A 45 10.80 -8.66 -24.15
CA THR A 45 11.79 -8.93 -23.12
C THR A 45 12.73 -10.09 -23.52
N ASP A 46 14.01 -10.00 -23.18
CA ASP A 46 15.01 -11.00 -23.51
C ASP A 46 14.90 -12.24 -22.59
N PRO A 47 15.41 -13.42 -23.01
CA PRO A 47 15.42 -14.62 -22.17
C PRO A 47 16.10 -14.41 -20.80
N ALA A 48 17.04 -13.47 -20.70
CA ALA A 48 17.71 -13.10 -19.46
C ALA A 48 16.78 -12.60 -18.35
N ASP A 49 15.62 -12.04 -18.72
CA ASP A 49 14.65 -11.45 -17.78
C ASP A 49 13.55 -12.44 -17.36
N LEU A 50 13.63 -13.69 -17.81
CA LEU A 50 12.69 -14.73 -17.41
C LEU A 50 12.70 -14.93 -15.88
N ARG A 51 11.52 -15.24 -15.32
CA ARG A 51 11.41 -15.62 -13.91
C ARG A 51 12.24 -16.88 -13.63
N PRO A 52 12.77 -17.09 -12.40
CA PRO A 52 13.63 -18.23 -12.09
C PRO A 52 13.08 -19.60 -12.56
N ASN A 53 11.82 -19.92 -12.25
CA ASN A 53 11.19 -21.18 -12.68
C ASN A 53 11.07 -21.30 -14.22
N GLN A 54 10.90 -20.18 -14.92
CA GLN A 54 10.86 -20.15 -16.38
C GLN A 54 12.27 -20.29 -16.99
N LYS A 55 13.31 -19.75 -16.32
CA LYS A 55 14.71 -19.99 -16.72
C LYS A 55 15.04 -21.48 -16.67
N GLU A 56 14.64 -22.19 -15.61
CA GLU A 56 14.83 -23.65 -15.52
C GLU A 56 14.10 -24.42 -16.63
N THR A 57 12.86 -24.03 -16.93
CA THR A 57 12.09 -24.62 -18.03
C THR A 57 12.78 -24.37 -19.37
N TYR A 58 13.29 -23.16 -19.58
CA TYR A 58 14.01 -22.78 -20.79
C TYR A 58 15.35 -23.53 -20.93
N LEU A 59 16.09 -23.74 -19.84
CA LEU A 59 17.29 -24.56 -19.81
C LEU A 59 17.02 -26.00 -20.26
N GLN A 60 15.94 -26.61 -19.75
CA GLN A 60 15.51 -27.93 -20.21
C GLN A 60 15.20 -27.91 -21.71
N LEU A 61 14.52 -26.89 -22.20
CA LEU A 61 14.17 -26.74 -23.61
C LEU A 61 15.40 -26.60 -24.52
N ILE A 62 16.45 -25.91 -24.05
CA ILE A 62 17.74 -25.84 -24.75
C ILE A 62 18.37 -27.23 -24.79
N ALA A 63 18.38 -27.97 -23.68
CA ALA A 63 18.95 -29.31 -23.61
C ALA A 63 18.20 -30.31 -24.50
N ASP A 64 16.87 -30.24 -24.53
CA ASP A 64 16.03 -31.06 -25.39
C ASP A 64 16.28 -30.74 -26.87
N SER A 65 16.32 -29.44 -27.23
CA SER A 65 16.65 -29.00 -28.59
C SER A 65 18.05 -29.44 -29.00
N TYR A 66 19.02 -29.40 -28.10
CA TYR A 66 20.38 -29.85 -28.37
C TYR A 66 20.43 -31.36 -28.59
N ALA A 67 19.78 -32.15 -27.72
CA ALA A 67 19.72 -33.60 -27.87
C ALA A 67 19.06 -34.04 -29.19
N LEU A 68 18.08 -33.26 -29.68
CA LEU A 68 17.41 -33.54 -30.96
C LEU A 68 18.25 -33.13 -32.18
N THR A 69 18.91 -31.98 -32.13
CA THR A 69 19.53 -31.35 -33.31
C THR A 69 21.04 -31.53 -33.39
N GLY A 70 21.71 -31.82 -32.27
CA GLY A 70 23.17 -31.84 -32.15
C GLY A 70 23.84 -30.48 -32.40
N ASN A 71 23.08 -29.39 -32.53
CA ASN A 71 23.62 -28.08 -32.89
C ASN A 71 24.14 -27.34 -31.65
N THR A 72 25.44 -27.47 -31.40
CA THR A 72 26.14 -26.84 -30.26
C THR A 72 26.14 -25.32 -30.35
N GLU A 73 26.34 -24.76 -31.55
CA GLU A 73 26.41 -23.31 -31.77
C GLU A 73 25.10 -22.61 -31.34
N THR A 74 23.96 -23.17 -31.73
CA THR A 74 22.64 -22.64 -31.37
C THR A 74 22.38 -22.79 -29.87
N ALA A 75 22.81 -23.91 -29.27
CA ALA A 75 22.62 -24.16 -27.86
C ALA A 75 23.43 -23.19 -26.98
N VAL A 76 24.70 -22.96 -27.33
CA VAL A 76 25.57 -21.98 -26.67
C VAL A 76 25.05 -20.55 -26.84
N ALA A 77 24.55 -20.20 -28.03
CA ALA A 77 23.96 -18.88 -28.26
C ALA A 77 22.74 -18.63 -27.36
N ARG A 78 21.87 -19.62 -27.17
CA ARG A 78 20.69 -19.53 -26.28
C ARG A 78 21.08 -19.49 -24.81
N LEU A 79 22.07 -20.29 -24.40
CA LEU A 79 22.64 -20.25 -23.05
C LEU A 79 23.21 -18.87 -22.73
N LYS A 80 23.91 -18.25 -23.67
CA LYS A 80 24.43 -16.89 -23.53
C LYS A 80 23.31 -15.84 -23.47
N ALA A 81 22.23 -16.03 -24.23
CA ALA A 81 21.07 -15.13 -24.22
C ALA A 81 20.24 -15.22 -22.93
N LEU A 82 20.33 -16.33 -22.20
CA LEU A 82 19.69 -16.53 -20.89
C LEU A 82 20.43 -15.80 -19.75
N LYS A 83 21.66 -15.37 -20.00
CA LYS A 83 22.54 -14.77 -19.01
C LYS A 83 22.16 -13.33 -18.70
N GLY A 84 21.92 -13.04 -17.44
CA GLY A 84 21.66 -11.69 -16.94
C GLY A 84 22.90 -10.77 -17.01
N PRO A 85 22.71 -9.43 -16.91
CA PRO A 85 23.84 -8.51 -16.79
C PRO A 85 24.68 -8.81 -15.55
N GLY A 86 25.93 -9.26 -15.75
CA GLY A 86 26.87 -9.55 -14.66
C GLY A 86 26.93 -11.02 -14.21
N GLU A 87 26.08 -11.91 -14.75
CA GLU A 87 26.18 -13.35 -14.51
C GLU A 87 27.41 -13.93 -15.24
N ALA A 88 28.13 -14.82 -14.56
CA ALA A 88 29.29 -15.54 -15.09
C ALA A 88 28.88 -16.88 -15.72
N ASP A 89 29.72 -17.41 -16.60
CA ASP A 89 29.47 -18.71 -17.23
C ASP A 89 29.50 -19.86 -16.20
N ALA A 90 30.12 -19.63 -15.03
CA ALA A 90 30.09 -20.54 -13.88
C ALA A 90 28.71 -20.60 -13.19
N ASP A 91 27.97 -19.48 -13.14
CA ASP A 91 26.63 -19.46 -12.54
C ASP A 91 25.66 -20.30 -13.38
N LEU A 92 25.83 -20.26 -14.70
CA LEU A 92 25.05 -21.07 -15.63
C LEU A 92 25.40 -22.57 -15.54
N SER A 93 26.69 -22.88 -15.33
CA SER A 93 27.12 -24.27 -15.16
C SER A 93 26.62 -24.87 -13.83
N GLU A 94 26.55 -24.05 -12.78
CA GLU A 94 25.91 -24.40 -11.52
C GLU A 94 24.40 -24.61 -11.68
N ALA A 95 23.69 -23.68 -12.36
CA ALA A 95 22.26 -23.80 -12.61
C ALA A 95 21.90 -25.08 -13.38
N LEU A 96 22.66 -25.41 -14.43
CA LEU A 96 22.50 -26.65 -15.19
C LEU A 96 22.72 -27.90 -14.33
N ALA A 97 23.77 -27.90 -13.49
CA ALA A 97 24.09 -29.04 -12.62
C ALA A 97 23.03 -29.23 -11.52
N ASN A 98 22.53 -28.14 -10.93
CA ASN A 98 21.47 -28.19 -9.92
C ASN A 98 20.16 -28.68 -10.53
N LEU A 99 19.81 -28.20 -11.73
CA LEU A 99 18.63 -28.66 -12.44
C LEU A 99 18.72 -30.15 -12.81
N ALA A 100 19.89 -30.62 -13.29
CA ALA A 100 20.09 -32.04 -13.59
C ALA A 100 19.89 -32.93 -12.35
N LYS A 101 20.46 -32.52 -11.20
CA LYS A 101 20.25 -33.22 -9.92
C LYS A 101 18.78 -33.24 -9.49
N ALA A 102 18.07 -32.13 -9.65
CA ALA A 102 16.64 -32.07 -9.34
C ALA A 102 15.84 -33.04 -10.21
N ARG A 103 16.11 -33.10 -11.53
CA ARG A 103 15.45 -34.04 -12.44
C ARG A 103 15.76 -35.50 -12.12
N LEU A 104 16.98 -35.81 -11.68
CA LEU A 104 17.32 -37.16 -11.18
C LEU A 104 16.54 -37.53 -9.94
N ALA A 105 16.40 -36.60 -8.98
CA ALA A 105 15.61 -36.82 -7.76
C ALA A 105 14.12 -37.05 -8.06
N GLU A 106 13.60 -36.42 -9.11
CA GLU A 106 12.23 -36.61 -9.62
C GLU A 106 12.04 -37.88 -10.46
N GLY A 107 13.10 -38.68 -10.70
CA GLY A 107 13.06 -39.88 -11.54
C GLY A 107 13.07 -39.62 -13.04
N ARG A 108 13.30 -38.37 -13.48
CA ARG A 108 13.37 -37.97 -14.90
C ARG A 108 14.80 -38.10 -15.43
N THR A 109 15.29 -39.34 -15.50
CA THR A 109 16.67 -39.66 -15.90
C THR A 109 17.04 -39.16 -17.30
N ASP A 110 16.09 -39.21 -18.24
CA ASP A 110 16.33 -38.81 -19.62
C ASP A 110 16.54 -37.29 -19.75
N GLU A 111 15.80 -36.50 -18.97
CA GLU A 111 15.93 -35.04 -18.93
C GLU A 111 17.27 -34.62 -18.32
N ALA A 112 17.67 -35.26 -17.23
CA ALA A 112 18.96 -35.04 -16.60
C ALA A 112 20.13 -35.36 -17.54
N THR A 113 20.06 -36.48 -18.26
CA THR A 113 21.09 -36.88 -19.23
C THR A 113 21.25 -35.84 -20.34
N ARG A 114 20.15 -35.24 -20.81
CA ARG A 114 20.20 -34.17 -21.83
C ARG A 114 20.83 -32.89 -21.29
N LEU A 115 20.55 -32.53 -20.04
CA LEU A 115 21.17 -31.37 -19.37
C LEU A 115 22.69 -31.55 -19.21
N GLU A 116 23.13 -32.73 -18.79
CA GLU A 116 24.57 -33.07 -18.67
C GLU A 116 25.28 -33.06 -20.04
N GLY A 117 24.60 -33.57 -21.08
CA GLY A 117 25.07 -33.52 -22.46
C GLY A 117 25.23 -32.09 -22.97
N LEU A 118 24.28 -31.21 -22.65
CA LEU A 118 24.36 -29.78 -22.97
C LEU A 118 25.52 -29.10 -22.23
N GLN A 119 25.68 -29.37 -20.94
CA GLN A 119 26.77 -28.79 -20.13
C GLN A 119 28.14 -29.16 -20.70
N SER A 120 28.33 -30.42 -21.09
CA SER A 120 29.57 -30.91 -21.68
C SER A 120 29.84 -30.29 -23.05
N ALA A 121 28.79 -30.11 -23.86
CA ALA A 121 28.89 -29.57 -25.22
C ALA A 121 29.14 -28.06 -25.25
N ALA A 122 28.66 -27.33 -24.24
CA ALA A 122 28.81 -25.88 -24.15
C ALA A 122 30.21 -25.44 -23.66
N ILE A 123 31.10 -26.38 -23.30
CA ILE A 123 32.44 -26.12 -22.72
C ILE A 123 32.36 -25.09 -21.58
N LEU A 124 31.29 -25.17 -20.79
CA LEU A 124 31.14 -24.32 -19.62
C LEU A 124 32.18 -24.77 -18.58
N PRO A 125 32.80 -23.83 -17.83
CA PRO A 125 33.70 -24.21 -16.76
C PRO A 125 32.96 -25.14 -15.79
N PRO A 126 33.62 -26.19 -15.27
CA PRO A 126 32.99 -27.06 -14.28
C PRO A 126 32.50 -26.20 -13.11
N PRO A 127 31.33 -26.53 -12.52
CA PRO A 127 30.81 -25.78 -11.39
C PRO A 127 31.91 -25.71 -10.32
N PRO A 128 32.07 -24.55 -9.65
CA PRO A 128 33.13 -24.38 -8.69
C PRO A 128 33.06 -25.54 -7.68
N THR A 129 34.16 -26.29 -7.57
CA THR A 129 34.30 -27.28 -6.49
C THR A 129 34.06 -26.54 -5.18
N PRO A 130 33.28 -27.06 -4.20
CA PRO A 130 33.03 -26.36 -2.94
C PRO A 130 34.36 -26.05 -2.26
N LYS A 131 34.85 -24.85 -2.51
CA LYS A 131 35.99 -24.25 -1.85
C LYS A 131 35.33 -23.24 -0.94
N GLU A 132 35.51 -23.43 0.36
CA GLU A 132 35.11 -22.45 1.36
C GLU A 132 35.52 -21.06 0.82
N THR A 133 34.52 -20.27 0.47
CA THR A 133 34.74 -18.95 -0.10
C THR A 133 35.26 -18.11 1.05
N PRO A 134 36.51 -17.60 1.01
CA PRO A 134 36.89 -16.53 1.91
C PRO A 134 35.93 -15.41 1.59
N VAL A 135 35.20 -14.92 2.60
CA VAL A 135 34.30 -13.79 2.51
C VAL A 135 35.09 -12.60 1.93
N GLY A 136 35.04 -12.45 0.61
CA GLY A 136 35.59 -11.32 -0.12
C GLY A 136 34.56 -10.20 -0.10
N PRO A 137 34.96 -8.93 0.04
CA PRO A 137 34.02 -7.85 0.28
C PRO A 137 33.08 -7.72 -0.91
N ALA A 138 31.78 -7.78 -0.64
CA ALA A 138 30.75 -7.48 -1.62
C ALA A 138 31.05 -6.13 -2.29
N ALA A 139 30.96 -6.09 -3.62
CA ALA A 139 30.93 -4.84 -4.37
C ALA A 139 29.88 -3.91 -3.73
N PRO A 140 30.13 -2.59 -3.66
CA PRO A 140 29.27 -1.68 -2.92
C PRO A 140 27.90 -1.60 -3.59
N MET A 141 26.96 -2.44 -3.12
CA MET A 141 25.54 -2.10 -3.13
C MET A 141 25.45 -0.69 -2.56
N ALA A 142 24.87 0.25 -3.32
CA ALA A 142 24.63 1.61 -2.85
C ALA A 142 24.12 1.52 -1.41
N SER A 143 24.95 1.98 -0.47
CA SER A 143 24.90 1.51 0.90
C SER A 143 23.53 1.81 1.48
N GLN A 144 23.03 0.92 2.33
CA GLN A 144 21.78 1.15 3.07
C GLN A 144 21.81 2.53 3.74
N THR A 145 22.99 3.01 4.15
CA THR A 145 23.21 4.37 4.66
C THR A 145 22.98 5.46 3.61
N GLN A 146 23.32 5.26 2.33
CA GLN A 146 23.00 6.19 1.24
C GLN A 146 21.49 6.25 0.97
N ARG A 147 20.79 5.10 1.01
CA ARG A 147 19.32 5.06 0.91
C ARG A 147 18.66 5.79 2.09
N ILE A 148 19.15 5.55 3.31
CA ILE A 148 18.67 6.24 4.52
C ILE A 148 18.96 7.74 4.45
N LEU A 149 20.14 8.16 3.97
CA LEU A 149 20.48 9.57 3.79
C LEU A 149 19.57 10.26 2.76
N ILE A 150 19.22 9.58 1.68
CA ILE A 150 18.27 10.10 0.68
C ILE A 150 16.88 10.25 1.31
N ILE A 151 16.39 9.22 2.01
CA ILE A 151 15.09 9.26 2.69
C ILE A 151 15.06 10.37 3.75
N LEU A 152 16.13 10.50 4.54
CA LEU A 152 16.27 11.53 5.56
C LEU A 152 16.32 12.92 4.93
N PHE A 153 17.03 13.08 3.80
CA PHE A 153 17.06 14.34 3.05
C PHE A 153 15.67 14.75 2.55
N PHE A 154 14.89 13.80 2.01
CA PHE A 154 13.51 14.05 1.60
C PHE A 154 12.57 14.33 2.78
N LEU A 155 12.74 13.65 3.92
CA LEU A 155 12.01 13.94 5.16
C LEU A 155 12.33 15.33 5.73
N VAL A 156 13.60 15.75 5.68
CA VAL A 156 14.01 17.10 6.10
C VAL A 156 13.45 18.15 5.15
N LEU A 157 13.43 17.89 3.84
CA LEU A 157 12.78 18.76 2.85
C LEU A 157 11.27 18.87 3.08
N LEU A 158 10.62 17.75 3.38
CA LEU A 158 9.19 17.69 3.71
C LEU A 158 8.91 18.51 4.98
N GLY A 159 9.69 18.29 6.04
CA GLY A 159 9.58 19.04 7.30
C GLY A 159 9.83 20.53 7.13
N ALA A 160 10.85 20.93 6.35
CA ALA A 160 11.12 22.32 6.02
C ALA A 160 9.96 22.94 5.21
N GLY A 161 9.37 22.18 4.29
CA GLY A 161 8.17 22.56 3.55
C GLY A 161 6.97 22.81 4.47
N VAL A 162 6.72 21.91 5.42
CA VAL A 162 5.65 22.04 6.42
C VAL A 162 5.87 23.25 7.33
N VAL A 163 7.09 23.46 7.84
CA VAL A 163 7.42 24.62 8.70
C VAL A 163 7.27 25.93 7.93
N LEU A 164 7.73 26.00 6.68
CA LEU A 164 7.52 27.18 5.84
C LEU A 164 6.04 27.41 5.54
N PHE A 165 5.26 26.34 5.33
CA PHE A 165 3.83 26.42 5.13
C PHE A 165 3.09 26.94 6.38
N LEU A 166 3.40 26.40 7.55
CA LEU A 166 2.84 26.84 8.84
C LEU A 166 3.21 28.30 9.16
N THR A 167 4.47 28.70 8.91
CA THR A 167 4.90 30.10 9.14
C THR A 167 4.29 31.09 8.13
N GLN A 168 4.00 30.67 6.90
CA GLN A 168 3.22 31.46 5.94
C GLN A 168 1.76 31.62 6.36
N LEU A 169 1.13 30.58 6.89
CA LEU A 169 -0.23 30.66 7.44
C LEU A 169 -0.30 31.62 8.65
N GLN A 170 0.72 31.59 9.52
CA GLN A 170 0.82 32.52 10.66
C GLN A 170 1.04 33.98 10.22
N LYS A 171 1.84 34.23 9.16
CA LYS A 171 2.00 35.59 8.60
C LYS A 171 0.71 36.13 7.96
N ARG A 172 -0.12 35.27 7.38
CA ARG A 172 -1.45 35.64 6.88
C ARG A 172 -2.41 36.04 8.02
N GLN A 173 -2.22 35.49 9.22
CA GLN A 173 -2.99 35.87 10.42
C GLN A 173 -2.54 37.20 11.05
N THR A 174 -1.25 37.54 11.03
CA THR A 174 -0.76 38.80 11.61
C THR A 174 -1.14 40.04 10.79
N VAL A 175 -1.30 39.90 9.46
CA VAL A 175 -1.81 40.98 8.59
C VAL A 175 -3.31 41.21 8.77
N ARG A 176 -4.09 40.19 9.19
CA ARG A 176 -5.53 40.32 9.47
C ARG A 176 -5.83 40.89 10.86
N ARG A 177 -4.83 40.97 11.76
CA ARG A 177 -4.97 41.54 13.12
C ARG A 177 -4.73 43.06 13.19
N ARG A 178 -4.62 43.74 12.05
CA ARG A 178 -4.50 45.21 11.98
C ARG A 178 -5.56 45.80 11.04
N ARG A 179 -6.82 45.76 11.47
CA ARG A 179 -7.83 46.74 11.01
C ARG A 179 -8.63 47.21 12.23
N PRO A 180 -8.67 48.53 12.50
CA PRO A 180 -9.19 49.07 13.74
C PRO A 180 -10.72 49.03 13.77
N THR A 181 -11.25 48.78 14.96
CA THR A 181 -12.66 48.95 15.34
C THR A 181 -13.11 50.37 15.07
N SER A 182 -14.08 50.55 14.16
CA SER A 182 -14.87 51.78 14.08
C SER A 182 -16.20 51.55 14.78
N VAL A 183 -16.34 52.21 15.92
CA VAL A 183 -17.62 52.62 16.52
C VAL A 183 -18.22 53.68 15.59
N ASP A 184 -19.43 53.50 15.07
CA ASP A 184 -20.63 54.16 15.60
C ASP A 184 -21.89 53.95 14.73
N GLU A 185 -23.02 53.89 15.44
CA GLU A 185 -24.35 54.43 15.13
C GLU A 185 -25.01 54.20 13.74
N SER A 186 -26.15 53.47 13.71
CA SER A 186 -27.46 54.10 13.42
C SER A 186 -28.68 53.15 13.57
N LEU A 187 -29.61 53.60 14.42
CA LEU A 187 -31.09 53.53 14.29
C LEU A 187 -31.88 52.30 14.80
N THR A 188 -32.27 52.43 16.07
CA THR A 188 -33.59 52.20 16.71
C THR A 188 -34.78 51.92 15.77
N ARG A 189 -35.55 50.84 16.03
CA ARG A 189 -36.91 50.89 16.67
C ARG A 189 -37.79 49.64 16.41
N ALA A 190 -38.25 49.08 17.53
CA ALA A 190 -39.51 48.33 17.78
C ALA A 190 -39.73 46.99 17.07
N ALA A 191 -40.44 45.99 17.61
CA ALA A 191 -40.92 45.61 18.93
C ALA A 191 -41.66 44.27 18.73
N THR A 192 -41.75 43.46 19.79
CA THR A 192 -42.86 42.54 20.15
C THR A 192 -42.48 41.08 20.39
N THR A 193 -42.99 40.64 21.53
CA THR A 193 -42.94 39.43 22.35
C THR A 193 -43.44 38.11 21.75
N GLY A 194 -42.92 36.97 22.25
CA GLY A 194 -43.63 35.66 22.28
C GLY A 194 -42.70 34.43 22.31
N PRO A 195 -43.04 33.29 22.98
CA PRO A 195 -42.11 32.63 23.90
C PRO A 195 -41.67 31.19 23.56
N THR A 196 -40.59 30.78 24.25
CA THR A 196 -40.22 29.42 24.73
C THR A 196 -40.48 28.21 23.83
N GLY A 197 -39.42 27.73 23.16
CA GLY A 197 -39.31 26.36 22.67
C GLY A 197 -38.07 25.71 23.28
N VAL A 198 -38.26 24.63 24.01
CA VAL A 198 -37.19 23.75 24.50
C VAL A 198 -36.44 23.23 23.27
N ALA A 199 -35.18 23.61 23.11
CA ALA A 199 -34.30 23.03 22.09
C ALA A 199 -33.81 21.64 22.55
N PRO A 200 -33.79 20.62 21.67
CA PRO A 200 -33.25 19.30 21.98
C PRO A 200 -31.75 19.36 22.32
N PRO A 201 -31.16 18.32 22.95
CA PRO A 201 -29.74 18.29 23.24
C PRO A 201 -28.92 18.45 21.95
N LEU A 202 -27.75 19.10 22.08
CA LEU A 202 -26.78 19.37 21.02
C LEU A 202 -26.73 18.21 20.03
N SER A 203 -27.32 18.43 18.85
CA SER A 203 -27.23 17.50 17.74
C SER A 203 -25.75 17.34 17.41
N GLU A 204 -25.18 16.18 17.72
CA GLU A 204 -23.97 15.75 17.04
C GLU A 204 -24.26 15.90 15.54
N ILE A 205 -23.49 16.73 14.86
CA ILE A 205 -23.71 17.01 13.44
C ILE A 205 -23.39 15.70 12.72
N SER A 206 -24.43 14.95 12.36
CA SER A 206 -24.29 13.72 11.58
C SER A 206 -23.67 14.08 10.23
N LEU A 207 -22.55 13.43 9.92
CA LEU A 207 -21.76 13.64 8.71
C LEU A 207 -22.07 12.59 7.63
N GLY A 208 -22.73 11.49 8.01
CA GLY A 208 -23.09 10.45 7.06
C GLY A 208 -23.76 9.25 7.71
N HIS A 209 -24.50 8.51 6.89
CA HIS A 209 -25.07 7.21 7.22
C HIS A 209 -24.86 6.28 6.02
N PHE A 210 -24.18 5.16 6.25
CA PHE A 210 -23.88 4.16 5.24
C PHE A 210 -24.25 2.77 5.73
N GLU A 211 -24.48 1.85 4.81
CA GLU A 211 -24.74 0.46 5.13
C GLU A 211 -23.98 -0.42 4.14
N THR A 212 -23.32 -1.45 4.65
CA THR A 212 -22.55 -2.39 3.86
C THR A 212 -22.85 -3.81 4.30
N THR A 213 -22.84 -4.75 3.36
CA THR A 213 -23.08 -6.17 3.63
C THR A 213 -22.02 -7.02 2.96
N TYR A 214 -21.31 -7.81 3.77
CA TYR A 214 -20.45 -8.89 3.31
C TYR A 214 -21.26 -10.17 3.10
N HIS A 215 -20.88 -10.95 2.10
CA HIS A 215 -21.38 -12.29 1.83
C HIS A 215 -20.23 -13.29 1.67
N LEU A 216 -20.44 -14.53 2.09
CA LEU A 216 -19.47 -15.61 1.87
C LEU A 216 -19.07 -15.70 0.38
N GLY A 217 -17.76 -15.73 0.13
CA GLY A 217 -17.20 -15.75 -1.23
C GLY A 217 -16.91 -14.37 -1.83
N ASP A 218 -17.19 -13.28 -1.10
CA ASP A 218 -16.71 -11.94 -1.45
C ASP A 218 -15.22 -11.81 -1.08
N GLU A 219 -14.37 -12.36 -1.96
CA GLU A 219 -12.92 -12.25 -1.86
C GLU A 219 -12.49 -10.79 -1.99
N GLY A 220 -11.61 -10.31 -1.12
CA GLY A 220 -11.12 -8.93 -1.13
C GLY A 220 -12.15 -7.89 -0.69
N TYR A 221 -13.14 -8.27 0.14
CA TYR A 221 -14.12 -7.33 0.66
C TYR A 221 -13.45 -6.16 1.40
N ASP A 222 -13.45 -5.00 0.77
CA ASP A 222 -12.84 -3.76 1.27
C ASP A 222 -13.72 -2.57 0.84
N ILE A 223 -14.60 -2.13 1.75
CA ILE A 223 -15.58 -1.08 1.47
C ILE A 223 -15.21 0.17 2.26
N SER A 224 -15.05 1.29 1.55
CA SER A 224 -14.79 2.60 2.14
C SER A 224 -15.81 3.65 1.69
N TYR A 225 -16.02 4.66 2.54
CA TYR A 225 -16.87 5.80 2.30
C TYR A 225 -16.17 7.10 2.72
N SER A 226 -16.16 8.07 1.80
CA SER A 226 -15.69 9.43 2.09
C SER A 226 -16.64 10.14 3.04
N ILE A 227 -16.06 10.80 4.05
CA ILE A 227 -16.77 11.67 4.99
C ILE A 227 -16.56 13.10 4.53
N GLU A 228 -17.65 13.78 4.20
CA GLU A 228 -17.64 15.16 3.72
C GLU A 228 -18.49 16.07 4.61
N SER A 229 -18.11 17.34 4.70
CA SER A 229 -18.93 18.35 5.36
C SER A 229 -20.16 18.70 4.51
N SER A 230 -21.12 19.43 5.07
CA SER A 230 -22.26 19.95 4.32
C SER A 230 -21.89 20.86 3.14
N THR A 231 -20.65 21.35 3.09
CA THR A 231 -20.12 22.16 1.97
C THR A 231 -19.31 21.35 0.96
N GLY A 232 -19.24 20.02 1.11
CA GLY A 232 -18.45 19.12 0.25
C GLY A 232 -16.95 19.16 0.55
N GLU A 233 -16.54 19.62 1.74
CA GLU A 233 -15.14 19.51 2.15
C GLU A 233 -14.86 18.09 2.66
N PHE A 234 -13.83 17.44 2.15
CA PHE A 234 -13.35 16.16 2.67
C PHE A 234 -12.87 16.31 4.13
N LEU A 235 -13.45 15.52 5.04
CA LEU A 235 -13.15 15.49 6.47
C LEU A 235 -12.41 14.22 6.89
N GLY A 236 -12.59 13.10 6.16
CA GLY A 236 -12.01 11.82 6.51
C GLY A 236 -12.60 10.68 5.68
N GLU A 237 -12.28 9.45 6.04
CA GLU A 237 -12.80 8.25 5.38
C GLU A 237 -13.08 7.17 6.43
N CYS A 238 -14.07 6.33 6.20
CA CYS A 238 -14.35 5.18 7.07
C CYS A 238 -14.65 3.94 6.24
N GLY A 239 -14.47 2.75 6.82
CA GLY A 239 -14.70 1.53 6.08
C GLY A 239 -14.78 0.27 6.92
N VAL A 240 -15.12 -0.82 6.22
CA VAL A 240 -15.10 -2.18 6.73
C VAL A 240 -14.36 -3.06 5.72
N SER A 241 -13.35 -3.78 6.20
CA SER A 241 -12.45 -4.58 5.35
C SER A 241 -12.27 -5.98 5.93
N ALA A 242 -12.26 -7.01 5.09
CA ALA A 242 -12.05 -8.40 5.49
C ALA A 242 -10.56 -8.71 5.71
N LEU A 243 -10.28 -9.55 6.70
CA LEU A 243 -8.93 -10.08 6.94
C LEU A 243 -8.81 -11.48 6.34
N GLU A 244 -8.30 -11.56 5.11
CA GLU A 244 -8.27 -12.80 4.31
C GLU A 244 -7.38 -13.92 4.87
N GLU A 245 -6.27 -13.61 5.54
CA GLU A 245 -5.34 -14.63 6.07
C GLU A 245 -5.81 -15.24 7.41
N VAL A 246 -6.92 -14.74 7.96
CA VAL A 246 -7.49 -15.16 9.24
C VAL A 246 -8.55 -16.24 8.96
N GLY A 247 -8.13 -17.38 8.43
CA GLY A 247 -8.98 -18.55 8.18
C GLY A 247 -8.58 -19.68 9.11
N VAL A 248 -9.44 -20.05 10.07
CA VAL A 248 -9.20 -21.21 10.96
C VAL A 248 -9.43 -22.51 10.17
N GLY A 249 -8.48 -22.88 9.30
CA GLY A 249 -8.44 -24.17 8.62
C GLY A 249 -9.32 -24.36 7.39
N GLU A 250 -10.13 -23.37 6.99
CA GLU A 250 -11.01 -23.43 5.82
C GLU A 250 -10.56 -22.42 4.73
N PRO A 251 -10.14 -22.88 3.53
CA PRO A 251 -9.71 -22.00 2.45
C PRO A 251 -10.84 -21.05 2.00
N GLY A 252 -10.59 -19.74 2.04
CA GLY A 252 -11.53 -18.71 1.58
C GLY A 252 -12.55 -18.24 2.62
N GLY A 253 -12.50 -18.76 3.85
CA GLY A 253 -13.37 -18.32 4.94
C GLY A 253 -12.82 -17.11 5.69
N ILE A 254 -13.59 -16.02 5.75
CA ILE A 254 -13.23 -14.83 6.55
C ILE A 254 -13.69 -15.04 7.99
N SER A 255 -12.78 -14.91 8.97
CA SER A 255 -13.12 -14.99 10.40
C SER A 255 -12.84 -13.71 11.20
N ALA A 256 -12.39 -12.63 10.54
CA ALA A 256 -12.26 -11.31 11.14
C ALA A 256 -12.42 -10.18 10.11
N PHE A 257 -12.90 -9.02 10.58
CA PHE A 257 -13.03 -7.77 9.81
C PHE A 257 -12.37 -6.61 10.55
N GLU A 258 -11.78 -5.67 9.83
CA GLU A 258 -11.38 -4.37 10.36
C GLU A 258 -12.49 -3.35 10.13
N ILE A 259 -12.84 -2.60 11.17
CA ILE A 259 -13.68 -1.40 11.10
C ILE A 259 -12.77 -0.23 11.43
N TRP A 260 -12.62 0.70 10.50
CA TRP A 260 -11.61 1.75 10.60
C TRP A 260 -12.17 3.14 10.29
N LEU A 261 -11.53 4.16 10.87
CA LEU A 261 -11.86 5.57 10.70
C LEU A 261 -10.58 6.39 10.55
N PHE A 262 -10.46 7.08 9.43
CA PHE A 262 -9.40 8.04 9.11
C PHE A 262 -9.90 9.47 9.28
N ASP A 263 -9.12 10.30 9.99
CA ASP A 263 -9.37 11.72 10.19
C ASP A 263 -8.34 12.56 9.43
N LYS A 264 -8.82 13.50 8.60
CA LYS A 264 -7.93 14.38 7.82
C LYS A 264 -7.23 15.42 8.68
N GLU A 265 -7.91 15.93 9.71
CA GLU A 265 -7.36 16.96 10.60
C GLU A 265 -6.36 16.36 11.60
N ASP A 266 -6.58 15.11 12.00
CA ASP A 266 -5.65 14.28 12.77
C ASP A 266 -5.25 13.06 11.93
N VAL A 267 -4.27 13.24 11.04
CA VAL A 267 -3.79 12.28 9.99
C VAL A 267 -3.40 10.91 10.56
N ARG A 268 -4.39 10.17 11.01
CA ARG A 268 -4.33 8.92 11.75
C ARG A 268 -5.56 8.10 11.42
N THR A 269 -5.38 6.79 11.45
CA THR A 269 -6.44 5.81 11.30
C THR A 269 -6.59 5.07 12.62
N GLU A 270 -7.80 5.07 13.15
CA GLU A 270 -8.16 4.27 14.31
C GLU A 270 -8.90 3.03 13.84
N THR A 271 -8.49 1.85 14.33
CA THR A 271 -8.98 0.56 13.84
C THR A 271 -9.46 -0.32 14.98
N LYS A 272 -10.59 -1.00 14.76
CA LYS A 272 -11.11 -2.06 15.61
C LYS A 272 -11.29 -3.33 14.79
N VAL A 273 -10.86 -4.45 15.36
CA VAL A 273 -10.94 -5.75 14.69
C VAL A 273 -12.12 -6.51 15.26
N LEU A 274 -13.08 -6.83 14.42
CA LEU A 274 -14.27 -7.60 14.74
C LEU A 274 -14.06 -9.07 14.35
N MET A 275 -13.99 -9.95 15.35
CA MET A 275 -13.61 -11.36 15.19
C MET A 275 -14.81 -12.29 15.40
N SER A 276 -14.86 -13.44 14.71
CA SER A 276 -15.83 -14.50 15.03
C SER A 276 -15.59 -15.05 16.46
N PRO A 277 -16.59 -15.65 17.11
CA PRO A 277 -16.42 -16.24 18.44
C PRO A 277 -15.26 -17.25 18.50
N ARG A 278 -15.08 -18.07 17.45
CA ARG A 278 -13.97 -19.03 17.40
C ARG A 278 -12.62 -18.34 17.19
N ALA A 279 -12.55 -17.34 16.31
CA ALA A 279 -11.34 -16.55 16.13
C ALA A 279 -10.95 -15.83 17.42
N PHE A 280 -11.93 -15.27 18.14
CA PHE A 280 -11.69 -14.57 19.41
C PHE A 280 -11.25 -15.51 20.54
N ALA A 281 -11.66 -16.79 20.49
CA ALA A 281 -11.20 -17.80 21.45
C ALA A 281 -9.78 -18.31 21.19
N ASP A 282 -9.24 -18.10 19.99
CA ASP A 282 -7.88 -18.52 19.62
C ASP A 282 -6.84 -17.50 20.10
N GLU A 283 -6.01 -17.89 21.07
CA GLU A 283 -4.98 -17.01 21.65
C GLU A 283 -3.92 -16.61 20.62
N VAL A 284 -3.51 -17.52 19.74
CA VAL A 284 -2.44 -17.27 18.75
C VAL A 284 -2.91 -16.20 17.77
N LEU A 285 -4.14 -16.35 17.28
CA LEU A 285 -4.74 -15.40 16.36
C LEU A 285 -5.00 -14.04 17.01
N ARG A 286 -5.38 -14.01 18.29
CA ARG A 286 -5.52 -12.75 19.04
C ARG A 286 -4.19 -12.05 19.22
N GLU A 287 -3.11 -12.76 19.52
CA GLU A 287 -1.78 -12.16 19.60
C GLU A 287 -1.35 -11.57 18.26
N GLU A 288 -1.60 -12.27 17.15
CA GLU A 288 -1.29 -11.79 15.80
C GLU A 288 -2.07 -10.53 15.41
N LEU A 289 -3.36 -10.47 15.75
CA LEU A 289 -4.23 -9.34 15.41
C LEU A 289 -4.14 -8.18 16.41
N ALA A 290 -3.50 -8.36 17.56
CA ALA A 290 -3.39 -7.31 18.58
C ALA A 290 -2.68 -6.04 18.05
N ASP A 291 -1.76 -6.20 17.10
CA ASP A 291 -1.04 -5.09 16.47
C ASP A 291 -1.90 -4.33 15.44
N LYS A 292 -3.04 -4.88 15.00
CA LYS A 292 -3.95 -4.27 14.02
C LYS A 292 -4.92 -3.26 14.63
N GLY A 293 -5.30 -3.45 15.88
CA GLY A 293 -6.25 -2.58 16.57
C GLY A 293 -6.92 -3.23 17.78
N THR A 294 -7.95 -2.57 18.31
CA THR A 294 -8.69 -3.13 19.44
C THR A 294 -9.53 -4.33 18.99
N LEU A 295 -9.25 -5.51 19.55
CA LEU A 295 -9.98 -6.74 19.25
C LEU A 295 -11.34 -6.79 19.95
N LEU A 296 -12.38 -7.16 19.20
CA LEU A 296 -13.75 -7.28 19.67
C LEU A 296 -14.39 -8.55 19.09
N GLN A 297 -15.16 -9.27 19.89
CA GLN A 297 -15.99 -10.36 19.37
C GLN A 297 -17.23 -9.82 18.64
N ALA A 298 -17.55 -10.40 17.48
CA ALA A 298 -18.78 -10.11 16.75
C ALA A 298 -20.02 -10.59 17.50
N GLU A 299 -20.96 -9.67 17.69
CA GLU A 299 -22.26 -9.95 18.30
C GLU A 299 -23.33 -9.15 17.55
N ARG A 300 -24.48 -9.78 17.28
CA ARG A 300 -25.60 -9.09 16.62
C ARG A 300 -26.09 -7.94 17.52
N SER A 301 -26.42 -6.81 16.91
CA SER A 301 -26.84 -5.57 17.57
C SER A 301 -25.78 -4.87 18.43
N ARG A 302 -24.52 -5.34 18.40
CA ARG A 302 -23.40 -4.62 19.02
C ARG A 302 -23.10 -3.35 18.23
N VAL A 303 -22.79 -2.28 18.96
CA VAL A 303 -22.28 -1.03 18.41
C VAL A 303 -20.77 -0.96 18.67
N VAL A 304 -20.00 -0.84 17.60
CA VAL A 304 -18.55 -0.67 17.62
C VAL A 304 -18.25 0.81 17.38
N ALA A 305 -17.92 1.53 18.45
CA ALA A 305 -17.53 2.94 18.37
C ALA A 305 -16.04 3.05 18.03
N VAL A 306 -15.69 3.73 16.93
CA VAL A 306 -14.33 4.08 16.53
C VAL A 306 -14.22 5.60 16.57
N GLU A 307 -13.22 6.13 17.29
CA GLU A 307 -13.14 7.56 17.56
C GLU A 307 -11.75 8.09 17.26
N THR A 308 -11.68 9.24 16.57
CA THR A 308 -10.46 10.03 16.41
C THR A 308 -10.55 11.30 17.26
N ALA A 309 -9.68 12.28 16.98
CA ALA A 309 -9.74 13.60 17.58
C ALA A 309 -11.01 14.38 17.19
N ASN A 310 -11.47 14.30 15.94
CA ASN A 310 -12.55 15.15 15.42
C ASN A 310 -13.75 14.37 14.88
N LEU A 311 -13.62 13.06 14.67
CA LEU A 311 -14.65 12.21 14.08
C LEU A 311 -14.98 11.04 15.00
N ARG A 312 -16.23 10.61 14.91
CA ARG A 312 -16.71 9.39 15.55
C ARG A 312 -17.51 8.57 14.54
N LEU A 313 -17.23 7.28 14.51
CA LEU A 313 -17.97 6.27 13.77
C LEU A 313 -18.62 5.30 14.76
N ASP A 314 -19.94 5.19 14.71
CA ASP A 314 -20.69 4.15 15.39
C ASP A 314 -21.11 3.09 14.36
N ALA A 315 -20.42 1.96 14.36
CA ALA A 315 -20.71 0.82 13.48
C ALA A 315 -21.62 -0.20 14.17
N THR A 316 -22.87 -0.29 13.74
CA THR A 316 -23.88 -1.21 14.30
C THR A 316 -23.97 -2.48 13.45
N ILE A 317 -23.80 -3.64 14.09
CA ILE A 317 -23.96 -4.95 13.44
C ILE A 317 -25.45 -5.29 13.37
N THR A 318 -26.07 -5.10 12.21
CA THR A 318 -27.52 -5.28 12.03
C THR A 318 -27.88 -6.71 11.63
N ASP A 319 -27.02 -7.36 10.85
CA ASP A 319 -27.13 -8.79 10.53
C ASP A 319 -25.77 -9.48 10.72
N LEU A 320 -25.83 -10.72 11.19
CA LEU A 320 -24.68 -11.54 11.52
C LEU A 320 -25.06 -13.01 11.40
N GLU A 321 -24.43 -13.71 10.46
CA GLU A 321 -24.57 -15.14 10.25
C GLU A 321 -23.20 -15.78 10.03
N TYR A 322 -23.08 -17.04 10.46
CA TYR A 322 -21.89 -17.87 10.29
C TYR A 322 -22.18 -19.05 9.36
N GLU A 323 -21.15 -19.54 8.68
CA GLU A 323 -21.25 -20.75 7.86
C GLU A 323 -21.57 -21.95 8.75
N GLY A 324 -22.55 -22.77 8.36
CA GLY A 324 -22.90 -24.02 9.05
C GLY A 324 -23.26 -23.91 10.54
N GLY A 325 -23.41 -22.70 11.08
CA GLY A 325 -23.59 -22.46 12.52
C GLY A 325 -22.35 -22.78 13.38
N SER A 326 -21.16 -22.80 12.81
CA SER A 326 -19.90 -23.17 13.49
C SER A 326 -19.26 -22.03 14.28
N ASP A 327 -19.83 -20.83 14.23
CA ASP A 327 -19.28 -19.58 14.80
C ASP A 327 -17.81 -19.30 14.41
N SER A 328 -17.36 -19.87 13.28
CA SER A 328 -15.98 -19.78 12.79
C SER A 328 -15.83 -18.79 11.65
N VAL A 329 -16.56 -19.00 10.56
CA VAL A 329 -16.46 -18.25 9.31
C VAL A 329 -17.74 -17.45 9.13
N PHE A 330 -17.63 -16.16 8.84
CA PHE A 330 -18.79 -15.31 8.56
C PHE A 330 -19.41 -15.73 7.22
N SER A 331 -20.73 -15.94 7.21
CA SER A 331 -21.49 -16.14 5.97
C SER A 331 -22.19 -14.87 5.50
N ARG A 332 -22.58 -14.02 6.45
CA ARG A 332 -23.10 -12.67 6.19
C ARG A 332 -22.79 -11.75 7.36
N LEU A 333 -22.38 -10.53 7.04
CA LEU A 333 -22.20 -9.46 8.02
C LEU A 333 -22.75 -8.16 7.43
N THR A 334 -23.84 -7.65 7.98
CA THR A 334 -24.35 -6.32 7.62
C THR A 334 -23.98 -5.33 8.71
N THR A 335 -23.29 -4.27 8.31
CA THR A 335 -22.84 -3.21 9.20
C THR A 335 -23.40 -1.88 8.74
N ARG A 336 -24.09 -1.20 9.66
CA ARG A 336 -24.56 0.17 9.50
C ARG A 336 -23.57 1.12 10.14
N LEU A 337 -23.14 2.14 9.40
CA LEU A 337 -22.12 3.10 9.80
C LEU A 337 -22.77 4.46 9.99
N GLU A 338 -22.72 5.00 11.20
CA GLU A 338 -23.19 6.36 11.51
C GLU A 338 -22.00 7.22 11.91
N ILE A 339 -21.81 8.34 11.21
CA ILE A 339 -20.66 9.21 11.41
C ILE A 339 -21.12 10.52 12.00
N SER A 340 -20.44 10.97 13.04
CA SER A 340 -20.66 12.28 13.65
C SER A 340 -19.36 13.03 13.89
N ARG A 341 -19.47 14.35 14.05
CA ARG A 341 -18.37 15.20 14.49
C ARG A 341 -18.23 15.14 16.02
N ARG A 342 -16.99 15.04 16.50
CA ARG A 342 -16.65 15.01 17.93
C ARG A 342 -16.38 16.38 18.52
#